data_AF-A0A414SAJ2-F1
#
_entry.id   AF-A0A414SAJ2-F1
#
_cell.length_a   1.000
_cell.length_b   1.000
_cell.length_c   1.000
_cell.angle_alpha   90.00
_cell.angle_beta   90.00
_cell.angle_gamma   90.00
#
_symmetry.space_group_name_H-M   'P 1'
#
loop_
_entity.id
_entity.type
_entity.pdbx_description
1 polymer ?
#
loop_
_entity_poly.entity_id
_entity_poly.type
_entity_poly.pdbx_seq_one_letter_code
_entity_poly.pdbx_strand_id
1 'polypeptide(L)'
;MKKNNRTFIFCCYAGAFFIPFILMIIILSITGIWPFGTKTILTSDLENQYVQFFSYLREIYKGNHSIFYTFSKTFGGEMLSLYAYYLMSPLNIILLFFRTEWLPQAIELLILVKISLCSLTFYFLISHLSARVRPSG
;
A
#
# COMPACT_ATOMS: atom_id res chain seq x y z
N MET A 1 11.91 7.25 -39.43
CA MET A 1 12.13 6.70 -38.07
C MET A 1 10.84 6.81 -37.25
N LYS A 2 10.00 5.75 -37.22
CA LYS A 2 8.67 5.73 -36.58
C LYS A 2 8.64 4.90 -35.27
N LYS A 3 9.80 4.73 -34.61
CA LYS A 3 10.01 3.74 -33.54
C LYS A 3 9.72 4.25 -32.10
N ASN A 4 9.38 5.52 -31.87
CA ASN A 4 9.64 6.09 -30.55
C ASN A 4 8.45 6.46 -29.64
N ASN A 5 7.19 6.38 -30.10
CA ASN A 5 6.07 6.83 -29.25
C ASN A 5 5.69 5.84 -28.15
N ARG A 6 5.66 4.53 -28.46
CA ARG A 6 5.28 3.50 -27.46
C ARG A 6 6.34 3.36 -26.37
N THR A 7 7.63 3.37 -26.75
CA THR A 7 8.74 3.32 -25.80
C THR A 7 8.75 4.56 -24.90
N PHE A 8 8.53 5.75 -25.46
CA PHE A 8 8.46 6.99 -24.68
C PHE A 8 7.32 6.95 -23.65
N ILE A 9 6.11 6.55 -24.08
CA ILE A 9 4.95 6.42 -23.19
C ILE A 9 5.24 5.41 -22.07
N PHE A 10 5.83 4.26 -22.41
CA PHE A 10 6.23 3.27 -21.42
C PHE A 10 7.21 3.83 -20.40
N CYS A 11 8.23 4.59 -20.84
CA CYS A 11 9.17 5.26 -19.92
C CYS A 11 8.47 6.26 -18.99
N CYS A 12 7.45 6.98 -19.46
CA CYS A 12 6.68 7.88 -18.60
C CYS A 12 5.87 7.12 -17.53
N TYR A 13 5.21 6.02 -17.89
CA TYR A 13 4.51 5.17 -16.92
C TYR A 13 5.48 4.53 -15.91
N ALA A 14 6.61 4.01 -16.39
CA ALA A 14 7.66 3.47 -15.51
C ALA A 14 8.19 4.57 -14.57
N GLY A 15 8.47 5.77 -15.10
CA GLY A 15 8.89 6.92 -14.30
C GLY A 15 7.86 7.32 -13.24
N ALA A 16 6.57 7.36 -13.60
CA ALA A 16 5.50 7.68 -12.66
C ALA A 16 5.43 6.72 -11.46
N PHE A 17 5.84 5.46 -11.62
CA PHE A 17 5.93 4.49 -10.53
C PHE A 17 7.28 4.56 -9.78
N PHE A 18 8.40 4.55 -10.51
CA PHE A 18 9.73 4.41 -9.92
C PHE A 18 10.29 5.69 -9.32
N ILE A 19 9.96 6.88 -9.84
CA ILE A 19 10.41 8.15 -9.27
C ILE A 19 9.95 8.28 -7.80
N PRO A 20 8.64 8.19 -7.47
CA PRO A 20 8.21 8.28 -6.07
C PRO A 20 8.73 7.11 -5.23
N PHE A 21 8.88 5.91 -5.80
CA PHE A 21 9.45 4.76 -5.10
C PHE A 21 10.88 5.05 -4.63
N ILE A 22 11.74 5.49 -5.56
CA ILE A 22 13.16 5.78 -5.30
C ILE A 22 13.28 6.97 -4.34
N LEU A 23 12.47 8.03 -4.52
CA LEU A 23 12.45 9.16 -3.59
C LEU A 23 12.13 8.72 -2.17
N MET A 24 11.13 7.87 -1.98
CA MET A 24 10.82 7.34 -0.66
C MET A 24 11.94 6.47 -0.10
N ILE A 25 12.58 5.61 -0.92
CA ILE A 25 13.76 4.84 -0.50
C ILE A 25 14.90 5.75 -0.03
N ILE A 26 15.15 6.87 -0.73
CA ILE A 26 16.15 7.87 -0.32
C ILE A 26 15.76 8.50 1.02
N ILE A 27 14.48 8.84 1.21
CA ILE A 27 13.97 9.38 2.48
C ILE A 27 14.17 8.38 3.62
N LEU A 28 13.84 7.09 3.41
CA LEU A 28 14.07 6.04 4.41
C LEU A 28 15.56 5.89 4.74
N SER A 29 16.42 6.03 3.73
CA SER A 29 17.88 5.99 3.91
C SER A 29 18.39 7.13 4.79
N ILE A 30 17.96 8.36 4.51
CA ILE A 30 18.37 9.56 5.27
C ILE A 30 17.81 9.53 6.71
N THR A 31 16.62 8.99 6.90
CA THR A 31 15.96 8.93 8.22
C THR A 31 16.41 7.73 9.07
N GLY A 32 17.19 6.80 8.50
CA GLY A 32 17.68 5.61 9.18
C GLY A 32 16.58 4.63 9.51
N ILE A 33 15.58 4.54 8.64
CA ILE A 33 14.46 3.60 8.74
C ILE A 33 14.83 2.32 7.97
N TRP A 34 14.32 1.17 8.42
CA TRP A 34 14.50 -0.11 7.75
C TRP A 34 14.20 0.02 6.23
N PRO A 35 15.03 -0.57 5.35
CA PRO A 35 16.17 -1.44 5.63
C PRO A 35 17.50 -0.73 5.93
N PHE A 36 17.57 0.60 5.93
CA PHE A 36 18.81 1.36 6.01
C PHE A 36 19.22 1.77 7.43
N GLY A 37 18.37 1.54 8.41
CA GLY A 37 18.70 1.71 9.82
C GLY A 37 17.81 0.87 10.72
N THR A 38 17.85 1.15 12.01
CA THR A 38 17.17 0.37 13.06
C THR A 38 15.78 0.88 13.40
N LYS A 39 15.37 2.02 12.84
CA LYS A 39 14.04 2.61 13.07
C LYS A 39 13.02 1.98 12.11
N THR A 40 11.75 2.05 12.48
CA THR A 40 10.62 1.64 11.63
C THR A 40 9.67 2.81 11.44
N ILE A 41 8.94 2.86 10.31
CA ILE A 41 7.79 3.75 10.11
C ILE A 41 6.63 3.34 11.03
N LEU A 42 6.59 2.06 11.44
CA LEU A 42 5.58 1.55 12.36
C LEU A 42 5.93 1.91 13.79
N THR A 43 5.67 3.15 14.17
CA THR A 43 5.83 3.62 15.55
C THR A 43 4.46 3.85 16.18
N SER A 44 4.30 3.47 17.45
CA SER A 44 3.10 3.71 18.27
C SER A 44 1.88 2.90 17.82
N ASP A 45 0.88 3.54 17.20
CA ASP A 45 -0.42 2.91 16.91
C ASP A 45 -0.34 1.90 15.78
N LEU A 46 0.52 2.17 14.79
CA LEU A 46 0.64 1.31 13.62
C LEU A 46 1.34 -0.02 13.96
N GLU A 47 2.16 -0.08 15.01
CA GLU A 47 2.77 -1.33 15.45
C GLU A 47 1.74 -2.22 16.16
N ASN A 48 1.11 -1.68 17.21
CA ASN A 48 0.22 -2.46 18.06
C ASN A 48 -1.12 -2.78 17.40
N GLN A 49 -1.74 -1.83 16.72
CA GLN A 49 -3.07 -2.04 16.14
C GLN A 49 -2.99 -2.87 14.86
N TYR A 50 -1.96 -2.67 14.04
CA TYR A 50 -1.88 -3.31 12.73
C TYR A 50 -1.56 -4.79 12.84
N VAL A 51 -0.72 -5.20 13.80
CA VAL A 51 -0.50 -6.62 14.10
C VAL A 51 -1.80 -7.30 14.56
N GLN A 52 -2.61 -6.62 15.37
CA GLN A 52 -3.90 -7.12 15.84
C GLN A 52 -4.91 -7.23 14.68
N PHE A 53 -5.04 -6.18 13.86
CA PHE A 53 -5.92 -6.21 12.68
C PHE A 53 -5.50 -7.26 11.66
N PHE A 54 -4.20 -7.45 11.48
CA PHE A 54 -3.69 -8.45 10.56
C PHE A 54 -3.92 -9.88 11.06
N SER A 55 -3.71 -10.11 12.36
CA SER A 55 -4.05 -11.38 12.99
C SER A 55 -5.55 -11.69 12.85
N TYR A 56 -6.40 -10.67 13.02
CA TYR A 56 -7.84 -10.78 12.81
C TYR A 56 -8.21 -11.09 11.35
N LEU A 57 -7.58 -10.42 10.38
CA LEU A 57 -7.74 -10.72 8.95
C LEU A 57 -7.43 -12.19 8.65
N ARG A 58 -6.34 -12.71 9.22
CA ARG A 58 -5.93 -14.10 9.02
C ARG A 58 -6.95 -15.10 9.57
N GLU A 59 -7.53 -14.82 10.73
CA GLU A 59 -8.56 -15.68 11.32
C GLU A 59 -9.90 -15.60 10.59
N ILE A 60 -10.27 -14.44 10.03
CA ILE A 60 -11.40 -14.33 9.08
C ILE A 60 -11.16 -15.25 7.88
N TYR A 61 -9.97 -15.23 7.28
CA TYR A 61 -9.63 -16.08 6.13
C TYR A 61 -9.62 -17.57 6.45
N LYS A 62 -9.34 -17.95 7.71
CA LYS A 62 -9.44 -19.33 8.19
C LYS A 62 -10.88 -19.75 8.54
N GLY A 63 -11.83 -18.82 8.52
CA GLY A 63 -13.23 -19.05 8.89
C GLY A 63 -13.51 -19.03 10.40
N ASN A 64 -12.53 -18.62 11.22
CA ASN A 64 -12.65 -18.62 12.68
C ASN A 64 -13.31 -17.36 13.24
N HIS A 65 -13.40 -16.28 12.46
CA HIS A 65 -13.99 -15.00 12.87
C HIS A 65 -14.90 -14.41 11.80
N SER A 66 -15.88 -13.61 12.24
CA SER A 66 -16.82 -12.90 11.36
C SER A 66 -16.28 -11.53 10.96
N ILE A 67 -16.57 -11.08 9.74
CA ILE A 67 -16.22 -9.72 9.27
C ILE A 67 -17.02 -8.65 10.04
N PHE A 68 -18.22 -8.99 10.54
CA PHE A 68 -19.17 -8.02 11.08
C PHE A 68 -19.04 -7.81 12.59
N TYR A 69 -18.72 -8.86 13.36
CA TYR A 69 -18.72 -8.82 14.81
C TYR A 69 -17.68 -9.78 15.40
N THR A 70 -17.02 -9.38 16.49
CA THR A 70 -16.14 -10.28 17.25
C THR A 70 -16.43 -10.26 18.73
N PHE A 71 -16.38 -11.43 19.35
CA PHE A 71 -16.35 -11.60 20.81
C PHE A 71 -14.93 -11.52 21.38
N SER A 72 -13.89 -11.45 20.53
CA SER A 72 -12.49 -11.33 20.98
C SER A 72 -12.12 -9.93 21.50
N LYS A 73 -13.05 -8.96 21.42
CA LYS A 73 -12.96 -7.68 22.12
C LYS A 73 -13.49 -7.86 23.56
N THR A 74 -12.98 -7.11 24.53
CA THR A 74 -13.32 -7.25 25.97
C THR A 74 -14.83 -7.28 26.27
N PHE A 75 -15.64 -6.52 25.52
CA PHE A 75 -17.11 -6.53 25.63
C PHE A 75 -17.81 -7.04 24.36
N GLY A 76 -17.06 -7.66 23.45
CA GLY A 76 -17.48 -7.87 22.07
C GLY A 76 -17.67 -6.54 21.31
N GLY A 77 -17.77 -6.58 19.99
CA GLY A 77 -18.05 -5.37 19.23
C GLY A 77 -18.04 -5.53 17.73
N GLU A 78 -18.57 -4.49 17.09
CA GLU A 78 -18.62 -4.32 15.64
C GLU A 78 -17.21 -4.29 15.03
N MET A 79 -17.04 -4.93 13.88
CA MET A 79 -15.75 -5.08 13.18
C MET A 79 -15.78 -4.67 11.71
N LEU A 80 -16.96 -4.49 11.09
CA LEU A 80 -17.09 -4.11 9.70
C LEU A 80 -16.46 -2.73 9.45
N SER A 81 -16.66 -1.76 10.34
CA SER A 81 -16.08 -0.41 10.21
C SER A 81 -14.55 -0.44 10.26
N LEU A 82 -13.97 -1.22 11.19
CA LEU A 82 -12.52 -1.37 11.32
C LEU A 82 -11.93 -2.16 10.15
N TYR A 83 -12.63 -3.20 9.71
CA TYR A 83 -12.25 -3.97 8.54
C TYR A 83 -12.26 -3.10 7.28
N ALA A 84 -13.31 -2.30 7.08
CA ALA A 84 -13.43 -1.38 5.96
C ALA A 84 -12.30 -0.34 5.96
N TYR A 85 -12.01 0.24 7.13
CA TYR A 85 -11.02 1.31 7.25
C TYR A 85 -9.56 0.82 7.13
N TYR A 86 -9.22 -0.31 7.74
CA TYR A 86 -7.83 -0.78 7.81
C TYR A 86 -7.49 -1.92 6.84
N LEU A 87 -8.45 -2.80 6.56
CA LEU A 87 -8.17 -4.10 5.92
C LEU A 87 -8.69 -4.23 4.48
N MET A 88 -9.66 -3.42 4.06
CA MET A 88 -10.34 -3.56 2.78
C MET A 88 -9.49 -3.21 1.54
N SER A 89 -8.28 -2.66 1.71
CA SER A 89 -7.36 -2.50 0.59
C SER A 89 -6.94 -3.87 0.06
N PRO A 90 -7.16 -4.19 -1.24
CA PRO A 90 -6.82 -5.50 -1.79
C PRO A 90 -5.32 -5.82 -1.73
N LEU A 91 -4.48 -4.78 -1.65
CA LEU A 91 -3.04 -4.90 -1.45
C LEU A 91 -2.67 -5.52 -0.11
N ASN A 92 -3.54 -5.44 0.91
CA ASN A 92 -3.30 -6.05 2.20
C ASN A 92 -3.30 -7.59 2.15
N ILE A 93 -3.85 -8.20 1.09
CA ILE A 93 -3.75 -9.65 0.87
C ILE A 93 -2.29 -10.10 0.73
N ILE A 94 -1.41 -9.24 0.18
CA ILE A 94 0.02 -9.52 0.04
C ILE A 94 0.66 -9.79 1.41
N LEU A 95 0.19 -9.11 2.45
CA LEU A 95 0.70 -9.30 3.80
C LEU A 95 0.37 -10.70 4.37
N LEU A 96 -0.63 -11.43 3.82
CA LEU A 96 -1.04 -12.74 4.34
C LEU A 96 0.03 -13.81 4.10
N PHE A 97 0.92 -13.56 3.16
CA PHE A 97 2.05 -14.42 2.84
C PHE A 97 3.26 -14.22 3.79
N PHE A 98 3.25 -13.19 4.63
CA PHE A 98 4.32 -12.90 5.58
C PHE A 98 4.01 -13.47 6.96
N ARG A 99 5.06 -13.88 7.69
CA ARG A 99 4.93 -14.26 9.11
C ARG A 99 4.77 -13.01 9.96
N THR A 100 4.12 -13.13 11.12
CA THR A 100 3.85 -12.00 12.03
C THR A 100 5.10 -11.20 12.40
N GLU A 101 6.23 -11.89 12.56
CA GLU A 101 7.56 -11.31 12.83
C GLU A 101 8.04 -10.33 11.75
N TRP A 102 7.63 -10.54 10.50
CA TRP A 102 8.05 -9.76 9.32
C TRP A 102 6.98 -8.77 8.85
N LEU A 103 5.84 -8.68 9.55
CA LEU A 103 4.76 -7.78 9.18
C LEU A 103 5.18 -6.31 9.16
N PRO A 104 5.96 -5.79 10.15
CA PRO A 104 6.38 -4.39 10.11
C PRO A 104 7.09 -4.03 8.80
N GLN A 105 8.07 -4.83 8.41
CA GLN A 105 8.84 -4.63 7.18
C GLN A 105 7.98 -4.79 5.93
N ALA A 106 7.05 -5.76 5.93
CA ALA A 106 6.13 -5.98 4.83
C ALA A 106 5.16 -4.80 4.65
N ILE A 107 4.69 -4.20 5.74
CA ILE A 107 3.80 -3.02 5.74
C ILE A 107 4.55 -1.79 5.23
N GLU A 108 5.80 -1.57 5.65
CA GLU A 108 6.65 -0.49 5.12
C GLU A 108 6.80 -0.59 3.60
N LEU A 109 7.15 -1.78 3.11
CA LEU A 109 7.26 -2.03 1.68
C LEU A 109 5.91 -1.79 0.97
N LEU A 110 4.80 -2.21 1.60
CA LEU A 110 3.46 -2.00 1.06
C LEU A 110 3.11 -0.51 0.97
N ILE A 111 3.52 0.30 1.95
CA ILE A 111 3.33 1.76 1.92
C ILE A 111 4.09 2.37 0.73
N LEU A 112 5.34 1.97 0.50
CA LEU A 112 6.13 2.42 -0.66
C LEU A 112 5.41 2.10 -1.98
N VAL A 113 4.94 0.86 -2.11
CA VAL A 113 4.20 0.41 -3.30
C VAL A 113 2.90 1.18 -3.46
N LYS A 114 2.15 1.42 -2.37
CA LYS A 114 0.90 2.21 -2.41
C LYS A 114 1.16 3.63 -2.89
N ILE A 115 2.19 4.30 -2.39
CA ILE A 115 2.58 5.65 -2.85
C ILE A 115 2.91 5.65 -4.35
N SER A 116 3.68 4.68 -4.82
CA SER A 116 4.02 4.55 -6.24
C SER A 116 2.81 4.25 -7.13
N LEU A 117 1.87 3.44 -6.67
CA LEU A 117 0.62 3.17 -7.38
C LEU A 117 -0.29 4.42 -7.44
N CYS A 118 -0.34 5.22 -6.37
CA CYS A 118 -1.05 6.49 -6.37
C CYS A 118 -0.50 7.45 -7.43
N SER A 119 0.82 7.59 -7.52
CA SER A 119 1.46 8.40 -8.57
C SER A 119 1.20 7.88 -9.98
N LEU A 120 1.32 6.55 -10.18
CA LEU A 120 1.06 5.91 -11.47
C LEU A 120 -0.39 6.10 -11.93
N THR A 121 -1.36 5.91 -11.04
CA THR A 121 -2.79 6.07 -11.36
C THR A 121 -3.17 7.53 -11.58
N PHE A 122 -2.55 8.46 -10.86
CA PHE A 122 -2.72 9.89 -11.12
C PHE A 122 -2.14 10.30 -12.48
N TYR A 123 -0.94 9.81 -12.83
CA TYR A 123 -0.37 10.01 -14.16
C TYR A 123 -1.28 9.44 -15.26
N PHE A 124 -1.80 8.22 -15.05
CA PHE A 124 -2.77 7.61 -15.96
C PHE A 124 -3.99 8.52 -16.15
N LEU A 125 -4.59 9.02 -15.07
CA LEU A 125 -5.74 9.93 -15.13
C LEU A 125 -5.42 11.20 -15.93
N ILE A 126 -4.32 11.88 -15.60
CA ILE A 126 -3.93 13.12 -16.29
C ILE A 126 -3.65 12.87 -17.77
N SER A 127 -2.99 11.77 -18.13
CA SER A 127 -2.71 11.45 -19.54
C SER A 127 -4.00 11.28 -20.36
N HIS A 128 -5.05 10.71 -19.77
CA HIS A 128 -6.36 10.56 -20.41
C HIS A 128 -7.13 11.88 -20.49
N LEU A 129 -7.09 12.68 -19.42
CA LEU A 129 -7.75 13.99 -19.40
C LEU A 129 -7.09 14.95 -20.41
N SER A 130 -5.77 15.03 -20.45
CA SER A 130 -5.04 15.88 -21.40
C SER A 130 -5.25 15.47 -22.86
N ALA A 131 -5.44 14.18 -23.14
CA ALA A 131 -5.79 13.71 -24.48
C ALA A 131 -7.19 14.17 -24.92
N ARG A 132 -8.14 14.31 -23.97
CA ARG A 132 -9.51 14.75 -24.23
C ARG A 132 -9.65 16.27 -24.40
N VAL A 133 -8.77 17.05 -23.78
CA VAL A 133 -8.81 18.53 -23.78
C VAL A 133 -8.07 19.14 -24.98
N ARG A 134 -7.27 18.38 -25.74
CA ARG A 134 -6.66 18.90 -26.98
C ARG A 134 -7.75 19.21 -28.02
N PRO A 135 -7.94 20.47 -28.43
CA PRO A 135 -8.86 20.78 -29.52
C PRO A 135 -8.33 20.13 -30.80
N SER A 136 -9.21 19.45 -31.52
CA SER A 136 -8.97 18.98 -32.88
C SER A 136 -8.82 20.20 -33.80
N GLY A 137 -7.57 20.68 -33.91
CA GLY A 137 -7.13 21.61 -34.95
C GLY A 137 -6.54 20.83 -36.12
#